data_AF-A0A7X9DDB5-F1
#
_entry.id   AF-A0A7X9DDB5-F1
#
_cell.length_a   1.000
_cell.length_b   1.000
_cell.length_c   1.000
_cell.angle_alpha   90.00
_cell.angle_beta   90.00
_cell.angle_gamma   90.00
#
_symmetry.space_group_name_H-M   'P 1'
#
loop_
_entity.id
_entity.type
_entity.pdbx_description
1 polymer ?
#
loop_
_entity_poly.entity_id
_entity_poly.type
_entity_poly.pdbx_seq_one_letter_code
_entity_poly.pdbx_strand_id
1 'polypeptide(L)'
;MKKAERMQWEKEQKVNRFIQIAQGIFFQKGYDTTTIDEVAQRAGYNKRTLYHYFKDKEELFLAVVLDALKLFNKKLKEASDNPIEGHTKLYSMGKAFFTFFLEYPHYFNIIMTYEARNCIYYPAQVS
;
A
#
# COMPACT_ATOMS: atom_id res chain seq x y z
N MET A 1 6.43 1.88 30.48
CA MET A 1 5.56 2.55 29.50
C MET A 1 4.40 3.21 30.21
N LYS A 2 4.13 4.47 29.91
CA LYS A 2 2.96 5.20 30.42
C LYS A 2 1.67 4.61 29.81
N LYS A 3 0.53 4.74 30.50
CA LYS A 3 -0.77 4.18 30.05
C LYS A 3 -1.16 4.61 28.63
N ALA A 4 -0.91 5.88 28.29
CA ALA A 4 -1.20 6.43 26.97
C ALA A 4 -0.34 5.80 25.85
N GLU A 5 0.95 5.58 26.10
CA GLU A 5 1.88 4.96 25.14
C GLU A 5 1.48 3.51 24.83
N ARG A 6 1.07 2.75 25.85
CA ARG A 6 0.59 1.37 25.68
C ARG A 6 -0.67 1.30 24.81
N MET A 7 -1.63 2.18 25.06
CA MET A 7 -2.89 2.23 24.30
C MET A 7 -2.65 2.60 22.83
N GLN A 8 -1.75 3.54 22.56
CA GLN A 8 -1.37 3.93 21.21
C GLN A 8 -0.69 2.77 20.46
N TRP A 9 0.25 2.08 21.10
CA TRP A 9 0.92 0.92 20.51
C TRP A 9 -0.07 -0.21 20.19
N GLU A 10 -0.99 -0.52 21.11
CA GLU A 10 -2.04 -1.53 20.87
C GLU A 10 -2.95 -1.15 19.69
N LYS A 11 -3.27 0.15 19.55
CA LYS A 11 -4.01 0.67 18.39
C LYS A 11 -3.22 0.47 17.10
N GLU A 12 -1.95 0.83 17.06
CA GLU A 12 -1.08 0.67 15.89
C GLU A 12 -0.92 -0.79 15.48
N GLN A 13 -0.71 -1.70 16.44
CA GLN A 13 -0.61 -3.14 16.15
C GLN A 13 -1.90 -3.68 15.53
N LYS A 14 -3.07 -3.24 16.01
CA LYS A 14 -4.36 -3.63 15.43
C LYS A 14 -4.53 -3.10 14.01
N VAL A 15 -4.20 -1.82 13.78
CA VAL A 15 -4.25 -1.21 12.46
C VAL A 15 -3.34 -1.96 11.48
N ASN A 16 -2.10 -2.25 11.87
CA ASN A 16 -1.15 -3.00 11.05
C ASN A 16 -1.66 -4.40 10.72
N ARG A 17 -2.28 -5.09 11.68
CA ARG A 17 -2.87 -6.41 11.45
C ARG A 17 -3.99 -6.36 10.42
N PHE A 18 -4.88 -5.36 10.48
CA PHE A 18 -5.92 -5.18 9.48
C PHE A 18 -5.34 -4.89 8.10
N ILE A 19 -4.33 -4.03 8.00
CA ILE A 19 -3.66 -3.70 6.73
C ILE A 19 -3.02 -4.94 6.11
N GLN A 20 -2.28 -5.74 6.90
CA GLN A 20 -1.62 -6.96 6.42
C GLN A 20 -2.63 -7.99 5.88
N ILE A 21 -3.75 -8.17 6.60
CA ILE A 21 -4.80 -9.09 6.16
C ILE A 21 -5.47 -8.57 4.90
N ALA A 22 -5.88 -7.30 4.88
CA ALA A 22 -6.50 -6.68 3.72
C ALA A 22 -5.59 -6.75 2.48
N GLN A 23 -4.30 -6.48 2.64
CA GLN A 23 -3.29 -6.64 1.59
C GLN A 23 -3.32 -8.05 0.99
N GLY A 24 -3.29 -9.09 1.84
CA GLY A 24 -3.36 -10.48 1.37
C GLY A 24 -4.64 -10.77 0.58
N ILE A 25 -5.79 -10.23 1.00
CA ILE A 25 -7.05 -10.42 0.26
C ILE A 25 -7.01 -9.67 -1.08
N PHE A 26 -6.56 -8.41 -1.07
CA PHE A 26 -6.43 -7.60 -2.29
C PHE A 26 -5.48 -8.24 -3.30
N PHE A 27 -4.38 -8.85 -2.85
CA PHE A 27 -3.45 -9.57 -3.72
C PHE A 27 -4.08 -10.82 -4.34
N GLN A 28 -4.93 -11.53 -3.60
CA GLN A 28 -5.55 -12.77 -4.06
C GLN A 28 -6.68 -12.55 -5.06
N LYS A 29 -7.54 -11.55 -4.85
CA LYS A 29 -8.78 -11.39 -5.64
C LYS A 29 -9.11 -9.96 -6.07
N GLY A 30 -8.26 -9.00 -5.77
CA GLY A 30 -8.42 -7.60 -6.16
C GLY A 30 -9.33 -6.78 -5.23
N TYR A 31 -9.37 -5.47 -5.50
CA TYR A 31 -10.08 -4.48 -4.69
C TYR A 31 -11.60 -4.62 -4.76
N ASP A 32 -12.16 -4.78 -5.96
CA ASP A 32 -13.61 -4.72 -6.15
C ASP A 32 -14.34 -5.90 -5.49
N THR A 33 -13.74 -7.10 -5.50
CA THR A 33 -14.31 -8.32 -4.91
C THR A 33 -14.06 -8.45 -3.41
N THR A 34 -13.24 -7.58 -2.82
CA THR A 34 -12.93 -7.57 -1.38
C THR A 34 -13.97 -6.76 -0.61
N THR A 35 -14.37 -7.26 0.54
CA THR A 35 -15.33 -6.60 1.45
C THR A 35 -14.70 -6.36 2.82
N ILE A 36 -15.16 -5.32 3.52
CA ILE A 36 -14.76 -5.06 4.90
C ILE A 36 -15.09 -6.23 5.83
N ASP A 37 -16.21 -6.91 5.59
CA ASP A 37 -16.66 -8.03 6.40
C ASP A 37 -15.68 -9.20 6.34
N GLU A 38 -15.18 -9.51 5.16
CA GLU A 38 -14.19 -10.56 4.97
C GLU A 38 -12.86 -10.22 5.65
N VAL A 39 -12.40 -8.96 5.57
CA VAL A 39 -11.18 -8.51 6.26
C VAL A 39 -11.36 -8.65 7.77
N ALA A 40 -12.50 -8.22 8.31
CA ALA A 40 -12.81 -8.33 9.72
C ALA A 40 -12.83 -9.81 10.16
N GLN A 41 -13.52 -10.67 9.40
CA GLN A 41 -13.61 -12.10 9.68
C GLN A 41 -12.24 -12.78 9.64
N ARG A 42 -11.43 -12.56 8.60
CA ARG A 42 -10.06 -13.10 8.53
C ARG A 42 -9.16 -12.58 9.65
N ALA A 43 -9.41 -11.36 10.12
CA ALA A 43 -8.70 -10.77 11.26
C ALA A 43 -9.16 -11.27 12.63
N GLY A 44 -10.27 -12.01 12.71
CA GLY A 44 -10.86 -12.49 13.96
C GLY A 44 -11.64 -11.41 14.71
N TYR A 45 -12.15 -10.40 14.00
CA TYR A 45 -12.92 -9.28 14.55
C TYR A 45 -14.28 -9.15 13.86
N ASN A 46 -15.19 -8.44 14.51
CA ASN A 46 -16.47 -8.09 13.89
C ASN A 46 -16.32 -6.82 13.02
N LYS A 47 -17.28 -6.62 12.10
CA LYS A 47 -17.34 -5.46 11.20
C LYS A 47 -17.25 -4.12 11.95
N ARG A 48 -17.93 -3.99 13.09
CA ARG A 48 -17.95 -2.75 13.90
C ARG A 48 -16.55 -2.40 14.41
N THR A 49 -15.73 -3.38 14.78
CA THR A 49 -14.34 -3.15 15.18
C THR A 49 -13.52 -2.60 14.04
N LEU A 50 -13.66 -3.12 12.81
CA LEU A 50 -12.92 -2.59 11.67
C LEU A 50 -13.36 -1.15 11.36
N TYR A 51 -14.66 -0.86 11.41
CA TYR A 51 -15.18 0.50 11.23
C TYR A 51 -14.72 1.50 12.29
N HIS A 52 -14.27 1.04 13.45
CA HIS A 52 -13.66 1.91 14.45
C HIS A 52 -12.27 2.42 13.99
N TYR A 53 -11.58 1.68 13.13
CA TYR A 53 -10.25 2.01 12.63
C TYR A 53 -10.25 2.57 11.21
N PHE A 54 -11.21 2.18 10.37
CA PHE A 54 -11.34 2.61 8.98
C PHE A 54 -12.80 2.93 8.67
N LYS A 55 -13.09 4.14 8.21
CA LYS A 55 -14.41 4.64 7.84
C LYS A 55 -15.08 3.77 6.78
N ASP A 56 -14.32 3.32 5.79
CA ASP A 56 -14.82 2.57 4.64
C ASP A 56 -13.71 1.72 3.99
N LYS A 57 -14.08 1.01 2.92
CA LYS A 57 -13.15 0.13 2.18
C LYS A 57 -12.04 0.94 1.50
N GLU A 58 -12.33 2.19 1.13
CA GLU A 58 -11.38 3.07 0.43
C GLU A 58 -10.27 3.51 1.39
N GLU A 59 -10.60 3.88 2.63
CA GLU A 59 -9.59 4.22 3.64
C GLU A 59 -8.69 3.02 3.98
N LEU A 60 -9.27 1.82 4.12
CA LEU A 60 -8.48 0.60 4.32
C LEU A 60 -7.57 0.30 3.12
N PHE A 61 -8.09 0.48 1.90
CA PHE A 61 -7.31 0.28 0.68
C PHE A 61 -6.18 1.31 0.56
N LEU A 62 -6.43 2.58 0.86
CA LEU A 62 -5.41 3.62 0.89
C LEU A 62 -4.30 3.27 1.89
N ALA A 63 -4.62 2.74 3.06
CA ALA A 63 -3.62 2.29 4.01
C ALA A 63 -2.72 1.18 3.45
N VAL A 64 -3.29 0.23 2.69
CA VAL A 64 -2.51 -0.81 1.99
C VAL A 64 -1.65 -0.20 0.87
N VAL A 65 -2.18 0.75 0.10
CA VAL A 65 -1.43 1.47 -0.96
C VAL A 65 -0.25 2.23 -0.36
N LEU A 66 -0.44 2.90 0.78
CA LEU A 66 0.63 3.61 1.47
C LEU A 66 1.76 2.67 1.90
N ASP A 67 1.44 1.46 2.37
CA ASP A 67 2.45 0.46 2.70
C ASP A 67 3.18 -0.07 1.46
N ALA A 68 2.48 -0.23 0.33
CA ALA A 68 3.12 -0.55 -0.94
C ALA A 68 4.07 0.57 -1.41
N LEU A 69 3.64 1.83 -1.30
CA LEU A 69 4.46 2.99 -1.64
C LEU A 69 5.68 3.14 -0.73
N LYS A 70 5.59 2.80 0.56
CA LYS A 70 6.75 2.77 1.46
C LYS A 70 7.79 1.75 0.99
N LEU A 71 7.36 0.54 0.61
CA LEU A 71 8.27 -0.48 0.07
C LEU A 71 8.90 -0.01 -1.24
N PHE A 72 8.10 0.55 -2.15
CA PHE A 72 8.58 1.08 -3.42
C PHE A 72 9.61 2.20 -3.21
N ASN A 73 9.31 3.18 -2.36
CA ASN A 73 10.23 4.27 -2.01
C ASN A 73 11.51 3.76 -1.36
N LYS A 74 11.42 2.74 -0.49
CA LYS A 74 12.59 2.09 0.08
C LYS A 74 13.48 1.50 -1.01
N LYS A 75 12.91 0.79 -1.99
CA LYS A 75 13.65 0.20 -3.11
C LYS A 75 14.27 1.25 -4.04
N LEU A 76 13.55 2.33 -4.34
CA LEU A 76 14.10 3.45 -5.10
C LEU A 76 15.24 4.14 -4.35
N LYS A 77 15.10 4.35 -3.04
CA LYS A 77 16.13 4.95 -2.20
C LYS A 77 17.39 4.08 -2.15
N GLU A 78 17.25 2.77 -1.91
CA GLU A 78 18.36 1.80 -1.95
C GLU A 78 19.12 1.87 -3.28
N ALA A 79 18.43 2.09 -4.41
CA ALA A 79 19.07 2.24 -5.72
C ALA A 79 19.71 3.61 -5.96
N SER A 80 19.19 4.67 -5.35
CA SER A 80 19.70 6.05 -5.46
C SER A 80 20.90 6.32 -4.55
N ASP A 81 20.95 5.67 -3.38
CA ASP A 81 22.01 5.86 -2.38
C ASP A 81 23.28 5.09 -2.73
N ASN A 82 23.23 4.20 -3.74
CA ASN A 82 24.43 3.61 -4.31
C ASN A 82 25.30 4.72 -4.93
N PRO A 83 26.59 4.82 -4.55
CA PRO A 83 27.49 5.85 -5.04
C PRO A 83 27.83 5.58 -6.51
N ILE A 84 26.96 6.05 -7.40
CA ILE A 84 27.09 5.93 -8.84
C ILE A 84 26.89 7.31 -9.46
N GLU A 85 27.82 7.74 -10.32
CA GLU A 85 27.81 9.06 -10.97
C GLU A 85 26.77 9.18 -12.10
N GLY A 86 26.23 10.39 -12.27
CA GLY A 86 25.60 10.87 -13.51
C GLY A 86 24.49 9.98 -14.11
N HIS A 87 24.56 9.75 -15.43
CA HIS A 87 23.57 8.99 -16.24
C HIS A 87 23.28 7.58 -15.68
N THR A 88 24.24 6.99 -14.98
CA THR A 88 24.10 5.66 -14.39
C THR A 88 23.12 5.66 -13.20
N LYS A 89 22.88 6.81 -12.55
CA LYS A 89 21.86 6.96 -11.51
C LYS A 89 20.43 6.90 -12.07
N LEU A 90 20.19 7.53 -13.23
CA LEU A 90 18.89 7.40 -13.90
C LEU A 90 18.64 5.93 -14.31
N TYR A 91 19.68 5.27 -14.83
CA TYR A 91 19.61 3.84 -15.15
C TYR A 91 19.36 2.98 -13.90
N SER A 92 20.01 3.27 -12.76
CA SER A 92 19.80 2.51 -11.52
C SER A 92 18.38 2.69 -10.97
N MET A 93 17.83 3.90 -11.05
CA MET A 93 16.43 4.17 -10.68
C MET A 93 15.45 3.47 -11.62
N GLY A 94 15.68 3.52 -12.94
CA GLY A 94 14.87 2.79 -13.92
C GLY A 94 14.93 1.28 -13.69
N LYS A 95 16.12 0.74 -13.44
CA LYS A 95 16.29 -0.67 -13.06
C LYS A 95 15.54 -1.01 -11.79
N ALA A 96 15.62 -0.18 -10.75
CA ALA A 96 14.90 -0.41 -9.49
C ALA A 96 13.37 -0.39 -9.68
N PHE A 97 12.86 0.48 -10.54
CA PHE A 97 11.45 0.47 -10.94
C PHE A 97 11.06 -0.85 -11.60
N PHE A 98 11.80 -1.29 -12.62
CA PHE A 98 11.52 -2.55 -13.31
C PHE A 98 11.69 -3.76 -12.39
N THR A 99 12.71 -3.77 -11.53
CA THR A 99 12.91 -4.79 -10.51
C THR A 99 11.73 -4.83 -9.55
N PHE A 100 11.24 -3.69 -9.07
CA PHE A 100 10.06 -3.66 -8.21
C PHE A 100 8.83 -4.21 -8.92
N PHE A 101 8.61 -3.82 -10.17
CA PHE A 101 7.52 -4.32 -11.00
C PHE A 101 7.56 -5.85 -11.17
N LEU A 102 8.75 -6.42 -11.41
CA LEU A 102 8.92 -7.85 -11.64
C LEU A 102 8.89 -8.67 -10.35
N GLU A 103 9.50 -8.20 -9.27
CA GLU A 103 9.60 -8.94 -8.00
C GLU A 103 8.38 -8.77 -7.10
N TYR A 104 7.67 -7.64 -7.21
CA TYR A 104 6.53 -7.29 -6.36
C TYR A 104 5.28 -6.94 -7.18
N PRO A 105 4.84 -7.79 -8.13
CA PRO A 105 3.77 -7.46 -9.07
C PRO A 105 2.45 -7.11 -8.38
N HIS A 106 2.14 -7.76 -7.26
CA HIS A 106 0.92 -7.46 -6.49
C HIS A 106 0.95 -6.10 -5.80
N TYR A 107 2.11 -5.67 -5.28
CA TYR A 107 2.28 -4.34 -4.70
C TYR A 107 2.17 -3.27 -5.79
N PHE A 108 2.80 -3.50 -6.94
CA PHE A 108 2.68 -2.62 -8.10
C PHE A 108 1.22 -2.53 -8.58
N ASN A 109 0.52 -3.66 -8.68
CA ASN A 109 -0.90 -3.67 -9.07
C ASN A 109 -1.78 -2.87 -8.12
N ILE A 110 -1.56 -2.93 -6.81
CA ILE A 110 -2.29 -2.11 -5.83
C ILE A 110 -2.06 -0.61 -6.08
N ILE A 111 -0.80 -0.21 -6.27
CA ILE A 111 -0.44 1.20 -6.56
C ILE A 111 -1.11 1.65 -7.86
N MET A 112 -0.99 0.86 -8.93
CA MET A 112 -1.58 1.20 -10.23
C MET A 112 -3.11 1.20 -10.20
N THR A 113 -3.74 0.33 -9.42
CA THR A 113 -5.20 0.33 -9.24
C THR A 113 -5.66 1.61 -8.53
N TYR A 114 -4.91 2.07 -7.53
CA TYR A 114 -5.20 3.35 -6.88
C TYR A 114 -5.02 4.54 -7.83
N GLU A 115 -3.92 4.59 -8.58
CA GLU A 115 -3.67 5.61 -9.58
C GLU A 115 -4.75 5.60 -10.67
N ALA A 116 -5.08 4.46 -11.28
CA ALA A 116 -6.11 4.39 -12.31
C ALA A 116 -7.49 4.87 -11.84
N ARG A 117 -7.79 4.78 -10.54
CA ARG A 117 -9.06 5.22 -9.94
C ARG A 117 -9.07 6.69 -9.53
N ASN A 118 -7.91 7.28 -9.21
CA ASN A 118 -7.80 8.64 -8.63
C ASN A 118 -7.04 9.63 -9.52
N CYS A 119 -6.28 9.14 -10.49
CA CYS A 119 -5.47 9.96 -11.37
C CYS A 119 -6.34 10.44 -12.53
N ILE A 120 -6.76 11.70 -12.45
CA ILE A 120 -7.26 12.49 -13.60
C ILE A 120 -6.03 12.91 -14.42
N TYR A 121 -5.26 11.98 -14.98
CA TYR A 121 -4.09 12.37 -15.77
C TYR A 121 -4.53 12.79 -17.18
N TYR A 122 -4.68 14.11 -17.34
CA TYR A 122 -4.80 14.89 -18.58
C TYR A 122 -5.70 14.29 -19.67
N PRO A 123 -6.99 14.71 -19.83
CA PRO A 123 -7.64 14.53 -21.11
C PRO A 123 -6.73 15.21 -22.14
N ALA A 124 -6.20 14.44 -23.09
CA ALA A 124 -5.43 14.98 -24.18
C ALA A 124 -6.33 15.98 -24.93
N GLN A 125 -6.24 17.27 -24.59
CA GLN A 125 -6.64 18.34 -25.49
C GLN A 125 -5.56 18.39 -26.56
N VAL A 126 -5.69 17.45 -27.51
CA VAL A 126 -5.01 17.55 -28.79
C VAL A 126 -5.70 18.68 -29.54
N SER A 127 -5.05 19.83 -29.56
CA SER A 127 -5.30 20.94 -30.47
C SER A 127 -4.71 20.64 -31.84
#